data_AF-A0A179F2Q0-F1
#
_entry.id   AF-A0A179F2Q0-F1
#
_cell.length_a   1.000
_cell.length_b   1.000
_cell.length_c   1.000
_cell.angle_alpha   90.00
_cell.angle_beta   90.00
_cell.angle_gamma   90.00
#
_symmetry.space_group_name_H-M   'P 1'
#
loop_
_entity.id
_entity.type
_entity.pdbx_description
1 polymer ?
#
loop_
_entity_poly.entity_id
_entity_poly.type
_entity_poly.pdbx_seq_one_letter_code
_entity_poly.pdbx_strand_id
1 'polypeptide(L)'
;MRASSPPTSPTSLSRRETLTLLILSGASLSILLNTFQGDGEPLIASLALSILAFSLCYAMIRWLGPTFMRAGFRGRDLCKTTHVEIPECMGAVCAAVYLLTVIVFIPFPFYKDIVAATSGGGNRDVVLEQEHFDEGRFLHRFPHNKLASYLGAIISLQTIAMLGIGDDLFDIRWRHKWWIPGLASIPLLVVYFVDFNVTSIVIPVQLQPYLGELFDLGPLYYVYMACIAMFCPQSINMLAGINGIEVSQCLVIAVLIAFNDCLYLFTPYPHPATDSHLFSLYFLLPWIGVSAALLYHNWYPAKVFVGDTYCYFSGMVFAVVGIQGHFSKTLGLLLVPQFFNFAYSVPQVFGLIPCPRHRLPKFNARTGLVEPSVTPWSPDRQPHPLVAQGLHILGKLRLLKVTTDEKGNFVETSNFTLLNLWLVWRGPLREDRLATEITLLQLFVGLFGLFVRHKLALLVFKEDNWGTTAY
;
A
#
# COMPACT_ATOMS: atom_id res chain seq x y z
N MET A 1 -46.26 -13.97 -1.50
CA MET A 1 -45.30 -13.97 -0.37
C MET A 1 -44.32 -12.82 -0.59
N ARG A 2 -44.34 -11.80 0.27
CA ARG A 2 -43.41 -10.66 0.20
C ARG A 2 -42.00 -11.18 0.50
N ALA A 3 -41.08 -11.01 -0.45
CA ALA A 3 -39.67 -11.22 -0.21
C ALA A 3 -39.22 -10.26 0.90
N SER A 4 -38.82 -10.81 2.04
CA SER A 4 -38.17 -10.05 3.12
C SER A 4 -36.85 -9.51 2.58
N SER A 5 -36.77 -8.20 2.37
CA SER A 5 -35.51 -7.51 2.09
C SER A 5 -34.51 -7.82 3.20
N PRO A 6 -33.26 -8.18 2.88
CA PRO A 6 -32.22 -8.37 3.89
C PRO A 6 -32.00 -7.04 4.64
N PRO A 7 -31.50 -7.07 5.89
CA PRO A 7 -31.27 -5.86 6.66
C PRO A 7 -30.16 -5.06 5.98
N THR A 8 -30.53 -4.03 5.24
CA THR A 8 -29.58 -3.01 4.79
C THR A 8 -29.00 -2.37 6.03
N SER A 9 -27.66 -2.39 6.16
CA SER A 9 -27.00 -1.62 7.22
C SER A 9 -27.52 -0.18 7.13
N PRO A 10 -27.99 0.43 8.25
CA PRO A 10 -28.64 1.74 8.20
C PRO A 10 -27.68 2.73 7.53
N THR A 11 -28.15 3.55 6.60
CA THR A 11 -27.29 4.49 5.85
C THR A 11 -26.90 5.70 6.70
N SER A 12 -27.69 5.95 7.75
CA SER A 12 -27.46 6.98 8.74
C SER A 12 -26.37 6.58 9.73
N LEU A 13 -25.62 7.59 10.17
CA LEU A 13 -24.75 7.50 11.32
C LEU A 13 -25.61 7.45 12.58
N SER A 14 -25.27 6.57 13.50
CA SER A 14 -25.85 6.55 14.84
C SER A 14 -25.47 7.84 15.58
N ARG A 15 -26.26 8.23 16.58
CA ARG A 15 -25.99 9.42 17.41
C ARG A 15 -24.59 9.39 18.02
N ARG A 16 -24.11 8.20 18.42
CA ARG A 16 -22.77 8.00 18.98
C ARG A 16 -21.69 8.25 17.92
N GLU A 17 -21.81 7.64 16.75
CA GLU A 17 -20.88 7.86 15.63
C GLU A 17 -20.84 9.34 15.25
N THR A 18 -22.00 9.98 15.06
CA THR A 18 -22.07 11.41 14.72
C THR A 18 -21.34 12.27 15.76
N LEU A 19 -21.59 12.03 17.05
CA LEU A 19 -20.93 12.79 18.11
C LEU A 19 -19.42 12.55 18.12
N THR A 20 -18.97 11.31 18.01
CA THR A 20 -17.54 10.97 17.97
C THR A 20 -16.84 11.62 16.78
N LEU A 21 -17.42 11.53 15.58
CA LEU A 21 -16.84 12.12 14.37
C LEU A 21 -16.82 13.66 14.45
N LEU A 22 -17.84 14.29 15.02
CA LEU A 22 -17.88 15.74 15.25
C LEU A 22 -16.83 16.18 16.26
N ILE A 23 -16.63 15.45 17.36
CA ILE A 23 -15.59 15.75 18.35
C ILE A 23 -14.20 15.62 17.72
N LEU A 24 -13.93 14.53 17.01
CA LEU A 24 -12.66 14.31 16.32
C LEU A 24 -12.40 15.41 15.27
N SER A 25 -13.41 15.76 14.48
CA SER A 25 -13.30 16.80 13.46
C SER A 25 -13.10 18.18 14.08
N GLY A 26 -13.85 18.51 15.13
CA GLY A 26 -13.72 19.79 15.85
C GLY A 26 -12.36 19.94 16.51
N ALA A 27 -11.87 18.90 17.20
CA ALA A 27 -10.54 18.91 17.81
C ALA A 27 -9.44 19.07 16.75
N SER A 28 -9.54 18.35 15.63
CA SER A 28 -8.56 18.41 14.54
C SER A 28 -8.56 19.77 13.85
N LEU A 29 -9.73 20.38 13.62
CA LEU A 29 -9.84 21.71 13.04
C LEU A 29 -9.22 22.76 13.98
N SER A 30 -9.44 22.65 15.30
CA SER A 30 -8.80 23.53 16.29
C SER A 30 -7.28 23.40 16.27
N ILE A 31 -6.74 22.17 16.17
CA ILE A 31 -5.30 21.96 16.04
C ILE A 31 -4.78 22.59 14.73
N LEU A 32 -5.49 22.38 13.62
CA LEU A 32 -5.11 22.94 12.32
C LEU A 32 -5.12 24.47 12.33
N LEU A 33 -6.14 25.10 12.92
CA LEU A 33 -6.20 26.55 13.08
C LEU A 33 -5.05 27.08 13.95
N ASN A 34 -4.66 26.35 14.99
CA ASN A 34 -3.51 26.71 15.82
C ASN A 34 -2.18 26.59 15.04
N THR A 35 -2.04 25.63 14.12
CA THR A 35 -0.81 25.48 13.32
C THR A 35 -0.52 26.72 12.43
N PHE A 36 -1.56 27.45 12.01
CA PHE A 36 -1.40 28.71 11.26
C PHE A 36 -0.96 29.90 12.11
N GLN A 37 -1.09 29.83 13.45
CA GLN A 37 -0.64 30.89 14.36
C GLN A 37 0.84 30.72 14.75
N GLY A 38 1.41 29.52 14.57
CA GLY A 38 2.82 29.22 14.77
C GLY A 38 3.61 29.16 13.46
N ASP A 39 4.75 28.47 13.50
CA ASP A 39 5.69 28.32 12.37
C ASP A 39 5.17 27.41 11.22
N GLY A 40 3.89 27.06 11.22
CA GLY A 40 3.26 26.22 10.19
C GLY A 40 3.50 24.71 10.32
N GLU A 41 4.13 24.26 11.43
CA GLU A 41 4.49 22.87 11.78
C GLU A 41 3.80 21.78 10.90
N PRO A 42 4.36 21.44 9.74
CA PRO A 42 3.63 20.69 8.71
C PRO A 42 3.27 19.28 9.14
N LEU A 43 4.06 18.67 10.03
CA LEU A 43 3.77 17.35 10.58
C LEU A 43 2.51 17.36 11.46
N ILE A 44 2.33 18.41 12.27
CA ILE A 44 1.15 18.58 13.13
C ILE A 44 -0.09 18.82 12.26
N ALA A 45 0.04 19.65 11.22
CA ALA A 45 -1.03 19.88 10.26
C ALA A 45 -1.43 18.58 9.52
N SER A 46 -0.44 17.78 9.09
CA SER A 46 -0.67 16.48 8.47
C SER A 46 -1.41 15.52 9.42
N LEU A 47 -1.01 15.45 10.69
CA LEU A 47 -1.68 14.63 11.69
C LEU A 47 -3.15 15.06 11.92
N ALA A 48 -3.40 16.36 12.07
CA ALA A 48 -4.75 16.89 12.21
C ALA A 48 -5.63 16.59 10.98
N LEU A 49 -5.08 16.81 9.78
CA LEU A 49 -5.75 16.48 8.52
C LEU A 49 -6.01 14.98 8.38
N SER A 50 -5.16 14.13 8.92
CA SER A 50 -5.34 12.67 8.92
C SER A 50 -6.55 12.23 9.75
N ILE A 51 -6.77 12.85 10.91
CA ILE A 51 -7.93 12.59 11.76
C ILE A 51 -9.22 13.14 11.12
N LEU A 52 -9.14 14.30 10.45
CA LEU A 52 -10.25 14.82 9.63
C LEU A 52 -10.58 13.87 8.48
N ALA A 53 -9.56 13.36 7.78
CA ALA A 53 -9.71 12.43 6.68
C ALA A 53 -10.33 11.10 7.13
N PHE A 54 -9.91 10.56 8.28
CA PHE A 54 -10.55 9.41 8.92
C PHE A 54 -12.05 9.67 9.13
N SER A 55 -12.38 10.82 9.73
CA SER A 55 -13.76 11.15 10.09
C SER A 55 -14.66 11.32 8.87
N LEU A 56 -14.15 12.02 7.85
CA LEU A 56 -14.83 12.22 6.57
C LEU A 56 -14.99 10.90 5.81
N CYS A 57 -13.94 10.09 5.71
CA CYS A 57 -13.97 8.81 5.02
C CYS A 57 -14.97 7.84 5.66
N TYR A 58 -14.98 7.75 6.99
CA TYR A 58 -15.96 6.94 7.74
C TYR A 58 -17.39 7.33 7.38
N ALA A 59 -17.71 8.63 7.43
CA ALA A 59 -19.03 9.13 7.11
C ALA A 59 -19.40 8.88 5.64
N MET A 60 -18.48 9.17 4.72
CA MET A 60 -18.72 9.00 3.28
C MET A 60 -18.96 7.54 2.88
N ILE A 61 -18.24 6.57 3.45
CA ILE A 61 -18.48 5.15 3.18
C ILE A 61 -19.92 4.76 3.55
N ARG A 62 -20.41 5.24 4.69
CA ARG A 62 -21.79 4.98 5.16
C ARG A 62 -22.84 5.64 4.26
N TRP A 63 -22.60 6.88 3.85
CA TRP A 63 -23.53 7.64 3.03
C TRP A 63 -23.56 7.19 1.57
N LEU A 64 -22.42 6.80 0.99
CA LEU A 64 -22.29 6.46 -0.42
C LEU A 64 -22.48 4.98 -0.73
N GLY A 65 -22.32 4.07 0.24
CA GLY A 65 -22.54 2.63 0.05
C GLY A 65 -23.82 2.27 -0.72
N PRO A 66 -25.01 2.81 -0.35
CA PRO A 66 -26.26 2.56 -1.08
C PRO A 66 -26.27 3.11 -2.50
N THR A 67 -25.54 4.19 -2.76
CA THR A 67 -25.43 4.79 -4.09
C THR A 67 -24.56 3.92 -5.00
N PHE A 68 -23.45 3.39 -4.48
CA PHE A 68 -22.63 2.40 -5.18
C PHE A 68 -23.41 1.13 -5.50
N MET A 69 -24.16 0.61 -4.53
CA MET A 69 -25.07 -0.52 -4.75
C MET A 69 -26.09 -0.25 -5.87
N ARG A 70 -26.70 0.94 -5.90
CA ARG A 70 -27.65 1.34 -6.95
C ARG A 70 -27.00 1.51 -8.32
N ALA A 71 -25.73 1.94 -8.35
CA ALA A 71 -24.95 2.05 -9.58
C ALA A 71 -24.43 0.69 -10.09
N GLY A 72 -24.59 -0.40 -9.33
CA GLY A 72 -24.19 -1.74 -9.71
C GLY A 72 -22.88 -2.22 -9.07
N PHE A 73 -22.19 -1.39 -8.28
CA PHE A 73 -21.00 -1.78 -7.52
C PHE A 73 -21.40 -2.56 -6.26
N ARG A 74 -21.58 -3.87 -6.43
CA ARG A 74 -22.01 -4.78 -5.37
C ARG A 74 -21.36 -6.14 -5.53
N GLY A 75 -20.83 -6.65 -4.43
CA GLY A 75 -20.19 -7.96 -4.36
C GLY A 75 -20.93 -8.87 -3.39
N ARG A 76 -20.83 -10.18 -3.62
CA ARG A 76 -21.31 -11.20 -2.68
C ARG A 76 -20.16 -11.70 -1.83
N ASP A 77 -20.39 -11.78 -0.53
CA ASP A 77 -19.43 -12.43 0.36
C ASP A 77 -19.45 -13.95 0.13
N LEU A 78 -18.35 -14.46 -0.45
CA LEU A 78 -18.17 -15.87 -0.78
C LEU A 78 -17.77 -16.71 0.44
N CYS A 79 -17.34 -16.05 1.53
CA CYS A 79 -16.89 -16.69 2.76
C CYS A 79 -17.99 -16.83 3.81
N LYS A 80 -19.27 -16.69 3.43
CA LYS A 80 -20.44 -16.76 4.33
C LYS A 80 -21.54 -17.64 3.75
N THR A 81 -22.39 -18.17 4.65
CA THR A 81 -23.59 -18.94 4.29
C THR A 81 -24.64 -18.08 3.61
N THR A 82 -24.85 -16.87 4.12
CA THR A 82 -25.80 -15.91 3.56
C THR A 82 -25.06 -14.98 2.60
N HIS A 83 -25.28 -15.18 1.30
CA HIS A 83 -24.72 -14.32 0.25
C HIS A 83 -25.47 -12.98 0.17
N VAL A 84 -25.31 -12.15 1.20
CA VAL A 84 -25.78 -10.77 1.18
C VAL A 84 -24.90 -9.97 0.23
N GLU A 85 -25.53 -9.18 -0.65
CA GLU A 85 -24.81 -8.23 -1.50
C GLU A 85 -24.43 -7.01 -0.67
N ILE A 86 -23.14 -6.66 -0.70
CA ILE A 86 -22.60 -5.50 0.00
C ILE A 86 -21.93 -4.53 -0.98
N PRO A 87 -21.84 -3.23 -0.65
CA PRO A 87 -21.22 -2.23 -1.53
C PRO A 87 -19.78 -2.60 -1.85
N GLU A 88 -19.42 -2.53 -3.13
CA GLU A 88 -18.07 -2.81 -3.63
C GLU A 88 -17.40 -1.50 -4.08
N CYS A 89 -16.09 -1.55 -4.35
CA CYS A 89 -15.31 -0.38 -4.80
C CYS A 89 -15.29 0.79 -3.77
N MET A 90 -15.44 0.52 -2.47
CA MET A 90 -15.30 1.58 -1.45
C MET A 90 -13.88 2.14 -1.32
N GLY A 91 -12.89 1.46 -1.90
CA GLY A 91 -11.55 1.99 -2.13
C GLY A 91 -11.54 3.30 -2.89
N ALA A 92 -12.50 3.52 -3.79
CA ALA A 92 -12.64 4.77 -4.53
C ALA A 92 -12.97 5.95 -3.61
N VAL A 93 -13.86 5.75 -2.63
CA VAL A 93 -14.20 6.77 -1.62
C VAL A 93 -12.99 7.07 -0.75
N CYS A 94 -12.26 6.04 -0.34
CA CYS A 94 -11.02 6.17 0.42
C CYS A 94 -9.96 6.98 -0.34
N ALA A 95 -9.71 6.65 -1.62
CA ALA A 95 -8.77 7.36 -2.48
C ALA A 95 -9.19 8.82 -2.72
N ALA A 96 -10.48 9.08 -2.96
CA ALA A 96 -10.97 10.44 -3.16
C ALA A 96 -10.78 11.33 -1.93
N VAL A 97 -11.14 10.85 -0.74
CA VAL A 97 -10.93 11.60 0.51
C VAL A 97 -9.44 11.84 0.74
N TYR A 98 -8.61 10.81 0.56
CA TYR A 98 -7.16 10.95 0.69
C TYR A 98 -6.57 12.01 -0.24
N LEU A 99 -6.91 11.93 -1.54
CA LEU A 99 -6.39 12.83 -2.57
C LEU A 99 -6.76 14.28 -2.25
N LEU A 100 -8.01 14.53 -1.82
CA LEU A 100 -8.43 15.84 -1.36
C LEU A 100 -7.63 16.30 -0.14
N THR A 101 -7.39 15.42 0.83
CA THR A 101 -6.60 15.75 2.02
C THR A 101 -5.16 16.12 1.67
N VAL A 102 -4.47 15.35 0.83
CA VAL A 102 -3.08 15.68 0.44
C VAL A 102 -2.99 16.93 -0.43
N ILE A 103 -4.00 17.21 -1.26
CA ILE A 103 -4.08 18.48 -2.02
C ILE A 103 -4.24 19.67 -1.06
N VAL A 104 -5.14 19.58 -0.09
CA VAL A 104 -5.33 20.61 0.93
C VAL A 104 -4.07 20.78 1.80
N PHE A 105 -3.27 19.72 1.96
CA PHE A 105 -2.03 19.75 2.72
C PHE A 105 -0.88 20.47 2.00
N ILE A 106 -0.89 20.59 0.66
CA ILE A 106 0.23 21.16 -0.13
C ILE A 106 0.75 22.50 0.44
N PRO A 107 -0.07 23.48 0.82
CA PRO A 107 0.45 24.77 1.27
C PRO A 107 1.23 24.73 2.59
N PHE A 108 1.06 23.69 3.42
CA PHE A 108 1.63 23.64 4.78
C PHE A 108 3.16 23.44 4.76
N PRO A 109 3.74 22.44 4.05
CA PRO A 109 5.20 22.31 3.93
C PRO A 109 5.90 23.56 3.36
N PHE A 110 5.19 24.34 2.53
CA PHE A 110 5.73 25.52 1.86
C PHE A 110 5.29 26.84 2.51
N TYR A 111 4.67 26.82 3.70
CA TYR A 111 4.07 28.01 4.30
C TYR A 111 5.07 29.16 4.44
N LYS A 112 6.27 28.88 4.98
CA LYS A 112 7.35 29.85 5.13
C LYS A 112 7.79 30.43 3.79
N ASP A 113 7.91 29.60 2.76
CA ASP A 113 8.33 29.99 1.42
C ASP A 113 7.28 30.87 0.72
N ILE A 114 5.99 30.54 0.90
CA ILE A 114 4.86 31.30 0.38
C ILE A 114 4.82 32.68 1.05
N VAL A 115 4.88 32.71 2.39
CA VAL A 115 4.85 33.98 3.14
C VAL A 115 6.02 34.87 2.76
N ALA A 116 7.24 34.31 2.66
CA ALA A 116 8.42 35.04 2.20
C ALA A 116 8.25 35.59 0.77
N ALA A 117 7.73 34.78 -0.16
CA ALA A 117 7.51 35.20 -1.54
C ALA A 117 6.40 36.25 -1.70
N THR A 118 5.37 36.24 -0.84
CA THR A 118 4.25 37.20 -0.91
C THR A 118 4.49 38.50 -0.12
N SER A 119 5.38 38.49 0.89
CA SER A 119 5.71 39.66 1.69
C SER A 119 6.79 40.54 1.04
N GLY A 120 7.57 40.01 0.09
CA GLY A 120 8.40 40.77 -0.83
C GLY A 120 7.58 41.30 -2.01
N GLY A 121 7.18 42.57 -1.96
CA GLY A 121 6.24 43.18 -2.89
C GLY A 121 6.46 42.85 -4.39
N GLY A 122 5.49 42.14 -4.97
CA GLY A 122 4.79 42.57 -6.17
C GLY A 122 5.55 42.71 -7.50
N ASN A 123 6.69 42.05 -7.72
CA ASN A 123 7.25 41.97 -9.09
C ASN A 123 7.67 40.54 -9.43
N ARG A 124 6.87 39.87 -10.26
CA ARG A 124 7.01 38.45 -10.62
C ARG A 124 7.92 38.18 -11.82
N ASP A 125 8.44 39.20 -12.48
CA ASP A 125 9.12 39.05 -13.78
C ASP A 125 10.55 39.61 -13.84
N VAL A 126 11.33 39.53 -12.75
CA VAL A 126 12.73 39.95 -12.82
C VAL A 126 13.68 38.78 -12.59
N VAL A 127 14.10 38.16 -13.69
CA VAL A 127 15.34 37.37 -13.75
C VAL A 127 16.47 38.39 -13.75
N LEU A 128 16.99 38.75 -12.57
CA LEU A 128 18.26 39.48 -12.48
C LEU A 128 19.37 38.50 -12.17
N GLU A 129 20.40 38.52 -13.03
CA GLU A 129 21.67 37.88 -12.79
C GLU A 129 22.30 38.40 -11.49
N GLN A 130 22.99 37.49 -10.83
CA GLN A 130 23.67 37.67 -9.54
C GLN A 130 24.71 38.79 -9.62
N GLU A 131 24.52 39.86 -8.87
CA GLU A 131 25.65 40.66 -8.37
C GLU A 131 25.64 40.66 -6.84
N HIS A 132 26.77 40.24 -6.27
CA HIS A 132 27.07 40.33 -4.85
C HIS A 132 27.13 41.81 -4.47
N PHE A 133 26.18 42.25 -3.64
CA PHE A 133 26.40 43.41 -2.78
C PHE A 133 25.97 43.09 -1.36
N ASP A 134 26.91 43.35 -0.45
CA ASP A 134 26.77 43.32 1.00
C ASP A 134 25.57 44.15 1.46
N GLU A 135 24.95 43.69 2.56
CA GLU A 135 23.82 44.26 3.32
C GLU A 135 22.40 43.84 2.88
N GLY A 136 21.95 42.73 3.49
CA GLY A 136 20.69 42.75 4.24
C GLY A 136 19.36 42.62 3.47
N ARG A 137 19.19 41.56 2.67
CA ARG A 137 17.90 40.84 2.48
C ARG A 137 18.15 39.55 1.71
N PHE A 138 18.01 38.40 2.37
CA PHE A 138 18.01 37.11 1.67
C PHE A 138 16.78 37.00 0.78
N LEU A 139 16.95 37.05 -0.54
CA LEU A 139 15.92 36.73 -1.52
C LEU A 139 15.63 35.22 -1.43
N HIS A 140 14.56 34.87 -0.71
CA HIS A 140 14.14 33.47 -0.57
C HIS A 140 13.47 32.97 -1.86
N ARG A 141 14.17 32.14 -2.64
CA ARG A 141 13.62 31.51 -3.85
C ARG A 141 12.70 30.35 -3.47
N PHE A 142 11.49 30.31 -4.04
CA PHE A 142 10.53 29.24 -3.78
C PHE A 142 11.07 27.87 -4.25
N PRO A 143 10.98 26.79 -3.44
CA PRO A 143 11.56 25.48 -3.75
C PRO A 143 10.67 24.68 -4.72
N HIS A 144 10.74 25.03 -6.02
CA HIS A 144 9.92 24.42 -7.06
C HIS A 144 10.18 22.92 -7.27
N ASN A 145 11.40 22.44 -7.04
CA ASN A 145 11.75 21.01 -7.11
C ASN A 145 11.01 20.20 -6.04
N LYS A 146 11.01 20.68 -4.78
CA LYS A 146 10.23 20.05 -3.71
C LYS A 146 8.74 20.05 -4.06
N LEU A 147 8.19 21.16 -4.56
CA LEU A 147 6.79 21.18 -4.99
C LEU A 147 6.50 20.20 -6.14
N ALA A 148 7.40 20.07 -7.12
CA ALA A 148 7.28 19.15 -8.24
C ALA A 148 7.23 17.68 -7.77
N SER A 149 8.04 17.31 -6.78
CA SER A 149 8.01 16.00 -6.10
C SER A 149 6.63 15.67 -5.51
N TYR A 150 6.00 16.61 -4.79
CA TYR A 150 4.64 16.42 -4.24
C TYR A 150 3.57 16.33 -5.34
N LEU A 151 3.62 17.22 -6.33
CA LEU A 151 2.66 17.22 -7.42
C LEU A 151 2.78 15.97 -8.30
N GLY A 152 4.01 15.53 -8.61
CA GLY A 152 4.25 14.30 -9.36
C GLY A 152 3.73 13.06 -8.64
N ALA A 153 3.94 12.99 -7.31
CA ALA A 153 3.33 11.97 -6.46
C ALA A 153 1.80 12.00 -6.54
N ILE A 154 1.18 13.16 -6.34
CA ILE A 154 -0.29 13.30 -6.38
C ILE A 154 -0.86 12.94 -7.76
N ILE A 155 -0.23 13.37 -8.86
CA ILE A 155 -0.67 13.04 -10.23
C ILE A 155 -0.59 11.52 -10.46
N SER A 156 0.49 10.88 -10.00
CA SER A 156 0.62 9.43 -10.08
C SER A 156 -0.49 8.70 -9.29
N LEU A 157 -0.77 9.18 -8.07
CA LEU A 157 -1.82 8.65 -7.21
C LEU A 157 -3.24 8.89 -7.73
N GLN A 158 -3.50 10.04 -8.36
CA GLN A 158 -4.75 10.30 -9.07
C GLN A 158 -4.92 9.36 -10.26
N THR A 159 -3.86 9.20 -11.06
CA THR A 159 -3.90 8.35 -12.26
C THR A 159 -4.18 6.89 -11.89
N ILE A 160 -3.51 6.35 -10.87
CA ILE A 160 -3.75 4.96 -10.44
C ILE A 160 -5.14 4.79 -9.82
N ALA A 161 -5.65 5.78 -9.07
CA ALA A 161 -6.99 5.73 -8.50
C ALA A 161 -8.05 5.72 -9.61
N MET A 162 -7.89 6.57 -10.64
CA MET A 162 -8.78 6.59 -11.80
C MET A 162 -8.75 5.27 -12.59
N LEU A 163 -7.55 4.74 -12.86
CA LEU A 163 -7.43 3.47 -13.58
C LEU A 163 -7.93 2.28 -12.76
N GLY A 164 -7.76 2.30 -11.43
CA GLY A 164 -8.33 1.30 -10.53
C GLY A 164 -9.85 1.31 -10.52
N ILE A 165 -10.47 2.50 -10.48
CA ILE A 165 -11.93 2.63 -10.64
C ILE A 165 -12.35 2.11 -12.02
N GLY A 166 -11.58 2.39 -13.06
CA GLY A 166 -11.78 1.85 -14.40
C GLY A 166 -11.71 0.31 -14.44
N ASP A 167 -10.78 -0.30 -13.71
CA ASP A 167 -10.68 -1.76 -13.62
C ASP A 167 -11.88 -2.38 -12.91
N ASP A 168 -12.29 -1.81 -11.78
CA ASP A 168 -13.50 -2.22 -11.04
C ASP A 168 -14.78 -2.04 -11.89
N LEU A 169 -14.82 -1.04 -12.79
CA LEU A 169 -15.95 -0.77 -13.69
C LEU A 169 -16.01 -1.72 -14.89
N PHE A 170 -14.86 -2.00 -15.50
CA PHE A 170 -14.80 -2.66 -16.81
C PHE A 170 -14.34 -4.12 -16.75
N ASP A 171 -13.97 -4.64 -15.56
CA ASP A 171 -13.38 -5.99 -15.36
C ASP A 171 -12.29 -6.27 -16.40
N ILE A 172 -11.24 -5.44 -16.37
CA ILE A 172 -10.22 -5.43 -17.42
C ILE A 172 -9.49 -6.77 -17.44
N ARG A 173 -9.18 -7.28 -18.65
CA ARG A 173 -8.46 -8.55 -18.79
C ARG A 173 -7.09 -8.49 -18.08
N TRP A 174 -6.73 -9.56 -17.38
CA TRP A 174 -5.51 -9.67 -16.57
C TRP A 174 -4.22 -9.19 -17.26
N ARG A 175 -4.06 -9.43 -18.56
CA ARG A 175 -2.88 -9.02 -19.35
C ARG A 175 -2.66 -7.50 -19.39
N HIS A 176 -3.73 -6.72 -19.25
CA HIS A 176 -3.67 -5.27 -19.21
C HIS A 176 -3.53 -4.74 -17.77
N LYS A 177 -4.02 -5.48 -16.78
CA LYS A 177 -3.89 -5.13 -15.35
C LYS A 177 -2.44 -4.90 -14.94
N TRP A 178 -1.51 -5.69 -15.48
CA TRP A 178 -0.06 -5.53 -15.23
C TRP A 178 0.50 -4.17 -15.65
N TRP A 179 -0.06 -3.54 -16.70
CA TRP A 179 0.45 -2.27 -17.24
C TRP A 179 -0.18 -1.04 -16.59
N ILE A 180 -1.34 -1.19 -15.94
CA ILE A 180 -2.06 -0.08 -15.29
C ILE A 180 -1.16 0.68 -14.31
N PRO A 181 -0.49 0.02 -13.34
CA PRO A 181 0.42 0.74 -12.45
C PRO A 181 1.66 1.31 -13.15
N GLY A 182 2.18 0.62 -14.17
CA GLY A 182 3.34 1.07 -14.93
C GLY A 182 3.07 2.43 -15.59
N LEU A 183 1.92 2.56 -16.24
CA LEU A 183 1.47 3.83 -16.84
C LEU A 183 1.22 4.91 -15.78
N ALA A 184 0.58 4.55 -14.66
CA ALA A 184 0.33 5.50 -13.58
C ALA A 184 1.61 5.99 -12.88
N SER A 185 2.71 5.25 -12.96
CA SER A 185 4.00 5.62 -12.37
C SER A 185 4.83 6.60 -13.21
N ILE A 186 4.46 6.87 -14.47
CA ILE A 186 5.23 7.76 -15.36
C ILE A 186 5.51 9.15 -14.75
N PRO A 187 4.53 9.87 -14.15
CA PRO A 187 4.79 11.17 -13.53
C PRO A 187 5.85 11.09 -12.43
N LEU A 188 5.81 10.03 -11.61
CA LEU A 188 6.78 9.77 -10.56
C LEU A 188 8.20 9.59 -11.14
N LEU A 189 8.34 8.81 -12.21
CA LEU A 189 9.63 8.55 -12.86
C LEU A 189 10.19 9.81 -13.55
N VAL A 190 9.33 10.62 -14.18
CA VAL A 190 9.72 11.88 -14.81
C VAL A 190 10.26 12.86 -13.77
N VAL A 191 9.57 13.01 -12.64
CA VAL A 191 10.04 13.89 -11.57
C VAL A 191 11.36 13.37 -10.97
N TYR A 192 11.49 12.05 -10.79
CA TYR A 192 12.76 11.47 -10.34
C TYR A 192 13.93 11.77 -11.30
N PHE A 193 13.66 11.70 -12.61
CA PHE A 193 14.65 12.01 -13.65
C PHE A 193 15.06 13.49 -13.66
N VAL A 194 14.13 14.41 -13.41
CA VAL A 194 14.43 15.85 -13.42
C VAL A 194 15.11 16.31 -12.13
N ASP A 195 14.64 15.83 -10.97
CA ASP A 195 15.06 16.36 -9.67
C ASP A 195 16.31 15.66 -9.10
N PHE A 196 16.40 14.33 -9.25
CA PHE A 196 17.47 13.54 -8.60
C PHE A 196 18.45 12.97 -9.63
N ASN A 197 17.94 12.24 -10.62
CA ASN A 197 18.73 11.51 -11.62
C ASN A 197 19.87 10.65 -11.03
N VAL A 198 19.68 10.12 -9.81
CA VAL A 198 20.68 9.25 -9.15
C VAL A 198 20.38 7.79 -9.50
N THR A 199 21.19 7.20 -10.36
CA THR A 199 21.03 5.81 -10.84
C THR A 199 22.04 4.83 -10.22
N SER A 200 22.98 5.34 -9.42
CA SER A 200 23.99 4.54 -8.73
C SER A 200 23.42 3.84 -7.50
N ILE A 201 23.67 2.55 -7.38
CA ILE A 201 23.29 1.76 -6.20
C ILE A 201 24.51 1.34 -5.39
N VAL A 202 24.34 1.33 -4.07
CA VAL A 202 25.33 0.73 -3.16
C VAL A 202 25.25 -0.79 -3.26
N ILE A 203 26.39 -1.42 -3.59
CA ILE A 203 26.56 -2.87 -3.72
C ILE A 203 26.90 -3.51 -2.36
N PRO A 204 26.30 -4.66 -2.01
CA PRO A 204 26.67 -5.42 -0.82
C PRO A 204 28.16 -5.77 -0.76
N VAL A 205 28.77 -5.72 0.43
CA VAL A 205 30.21 -5.90 0.66
C VAL A 205 30.77 -7.16 -0.02
N GLN A 206 30.00 -8.25 -0.03
CA GLN A 206 30.37 -9.53 -0.62
C GLN A 206 30.54 -9.47 -2.16
N LEU A 207 29.84 -8.54 -2.82
CA LEU A 207 29.85 -8.36 -4.27
C LEU A 207 30.76 -7.21 -4.73
N GLN A 208 31.22 -6.37 -3.81
CA GLN A 208 32.11 -5.25 -4.12
C GLN A 208 33.41 -5.65 -4.84
N PRO A 209 34.06 -6.81 -4.59
CA PRO A 209 35.25 -7.22 -5.34
C PRO A 209 35.03 -7.35 -6.85
N TYR A 210 33.78 -7.54 -7.30
CA TYR A 210 33.44 -7.74 -8.71
C TYR A 210 32.83 -6.51 -9.37
N LEU A 211 32.11 -5.69 -8.62
CA LEU A 211 31.26 -4.61 -9.15
C LEU A 211 31.63 -3.21 -8.62
N GLY A 212 32.56 -3.12 -7.68
CA GLY A 212 32.85 -1.88 -6.95
C GLY A 212 31.83 -1.58 -5.84
N GLU A 213 32.03 -0.47 -5.13
CA GLU A 213 31.15 -0.04 -4.03
C GLU A 213 29.84 0.58 -4.52
N LEU A 214 29.94 1.39 -5.58
CA LEU A 214 28.83 2.03 -6.26
C LEU A 214 28.78 1.50 -7.68
N PHE A 215 27.62 0.99 -8.07
CA PHE A 215 27.38 0.50 -9.43
C PHE A 215 26.30 1.35 -10.09
N ASP A 216 26.64 1.98 -11.22
CA ASP A 216 25.68 2.75 -12.00
C ASP A 216 24.85 1.83 -12.90
N LEU A 217 23.55 1.78 -12.63
CA LEU A 217 22.58 1.03 -13.44
C LEU A 217 22.08 1.81 -14.65
N GLY A 218 22.24 3.13 -14.67
CA GLY A 218 21.69 4.03 -15.68
C GLY A 218 20.20 3.76 -15.95
N PRO A 219 19.78 3.52 -17.21
CA PRO A 219 18.39 3.25 -17.57
C PRO A 219 17.75 2.06 -16.84
N LEU A 220 18.54 1.06 -16.42
CA LEU A 220 18.02 -0.11 -15.70
C LEU A 220 17.47 0.26 -14.32
N TYR A 221 17.94 1.37 -13.73
CA TYR A 221 17.40 1.87 -12.47
C TYR A 221 15.95 2.37 -12.63
N TYR A 222 15.63 2.99 -13.77
CA TYR A 222 14.25 3.38 -14.09
C TYR A 222 13.35 2.19 -14.34
N VAL A 223 13.87 1.13 -14.99
CA VAL A 223 13.14 -0.14 -15.13
C VAL A 223 12.87 -0.74 -13.74
N TYR A 224 13.84 -0.73 -12.84
CA TYR A 224 13.67 -1.17 -11.45
C TYR A 224 12.57 -0.38 -10.71
N MET A 225 12.58 0.95 -10.80
CA MET A 225 11.55 1.80 -10.19
C MET A 225 10.16 1.51 -10.76
N ALA A 226 10.04 1.35 -12.08
CA ALA A 226 8.79 0.95 -12.73
C ALA A 226 8.34 -0.44 -12.24
N CYS A 227 9.26 -1.41 -12.10
CA CYS A 227 8.96 -2.73 -11.56
C CYS A 227 8.45 -2.67 -10.13
N ILE A 228 9.01 -1.81 -9.26
CA ILE A 228 8.47 -1.60 -7.91
C ILE A 228 7.05 -1.03 -7.97
N ALA A 229 6.86 0.02 -8.77
CA ALA A 229 5.55 0.68 -8.92
C ALA A 229 4.49 -0.26 -9.51
N MET A 230 4.89 -1.24 -10.33
CA MET A 230 4.02 -2.32 -10.80
C MET A 230 3.79 -3.40 -9.75
N PHE A 231 4.84 -3.80 -9.03
CA PHE A 231 4.78 -4.89 -8.08
C PHE A 231 3.90 -4.56 -6.87
N CYS A 232 4.07 -3.39 -6.25
CA CYS A 232 3.37 -3.04 -5.01
C CYS A 232 1.83 -3.16 -5.15
N PRO A 233 1.16 -2.48 -6.09
CA PRO A 233 -0.27 -2.66 -6.43
C PRO A 233 -0.71 -4.12 -6.61
N GLN A 234 0.00 -4.85 -7.47
CA GLN A 234 -0.40 -6.19 -7.88
C GLN A 234 -0.21 -7.20 -6.74
N SER A 235 0.84 -7.04 -5.96
CA SER A 235 1.16 -7.96 -4.87
C SER A 235 0.14 -7.91 -3.73
N ILE A 236 -0.39 -6.72 -3.43
CA ILE A 236 -1.50 -6.52 -2.48
C ILE A 236 -2.78 -7.15 -3.04
N ASN A 237 -3.10 -6.86 -4.31
CA ASN A 237 -4.28 -7.41 -4.97
C ASN A 237 -4.26 -8.95 -5.03
N MET A 238 -3.08 -9.56 -5.16
CA MET A 238 -2.91 -11.02 -5.13
C MET A 238 -3.03 -11.64 -3.74
N LEU A 239 -2.86 -10.87 -2.66
CA LEU A 239 -3.03 -11.32 -1.28
C LEU A 239 -4.36 -10.79 -0.72
N ALA A 240 -5.46 -11.21 -1.35
CA ALA A 240 -6.81 -10.71 -1.11
C ALA A 240 -7.83 -11.86 -1.00
N GLY A 241 -9.07 -11.51 -0.65
CA GLY A 241 -10.22 -12.42 -0.74
C GLY A 241 -10.76 -12.96 0.58
N ILE A 242 -10.35 -12.39 1.72
CA ILE A 242 -11.01 -12.58 3.01
C ILE A 242 -11.25 -11.22 3.68
N ASN A 243 -12.32 -11.11 4.45
CA ASN A 243 -12.78 -9.85 5.05
C ASN A 243 -11.68 -9.16 5.87
N GLY A 244 -11.25 -7.96 5.42
CA GLY A 244 -10.29 -7.11 6.12
C GLY A 244 -8.83 -7.29 5.72
N ILE A 245 -8.47 -8.28 4.89
CA ILE A 245 -7.04 -8.60 4.67
C ILE A 245 -6.32 -7.57 3.81
N GLU A 246 -6.99 -7.02 2.80
CA GLU A 246 -6.41 -6.04 1.86
C GLU A 246 -6.03 -4.77 2.62
N VAL A 247 -6.93 -4.29 3.49
CA VAL A 247 -6.73 -3.06 4.26
C VAL A 247 -5.78 -3.28 5.43
N SER A 248 -5.95 -4.37 6.19
CA SER A 248 -5.15 -4.59 7.41
C SER A 248 -3.68 -4.85 7.12
N GLN A 249 -3.34 -5.60 6.05
CA GLN A 249 -1.94 -5.80 5.67
C GLN A 249 -1.29 -4.46 5.28
N CYS A 250 -2.00 -3.62 4.51
CA CYS A 250 -1.50 -2.32 4.08
C CYS A 250 -1.36 -1.37 5.28
N LEU A 251 -2.30 -1.38 6.22
CA LEU A 251 -2.23 -0.55 7.43
C LEU A 251 -1.01 -0.92 8.29
N VAL A 252 -0.72 -2.22 8.45
CA VAL A 252 0.49 -2.67 9.15
C VAL A 252 1.75 -2.21 8.43
N ILE A 253 1.81 -2.37 7.10
CA ILE A 253 2.95 -1.90 6.30
C ILE A 253 3.15 -0.39 6.47
N ALA A 254 2.09 0.41 6.37
CA ALA A 254 2.16 1.86 6.51
C ALA A 254 2.60 2.30 7.91
N VAL A 255 2.10 1.65 8.97
CA VAL A 255 2.53 1.92 10.35
C VAL A 255 4.01 1.57 10.54
N LEU A 256 4.49 0.50 9.91
CA LEU A 256 5.92 0.13 9.97
C LEU A 256 6.79 1.12 9.19
N ILE A 257 6.34 1.60 8.03
CA ILE A 257 7.06 2.66 7.30
C ILE A 257 7.08 3.95 8.13
N ALA A 258 5.93 4.38 8.67
CA ALA A 258 5.86 5.57 9.51
C ALA A 258 6.72 5.43 10.78
N PHE A 259 6.75 4.25 11.41
CA PHE A 259 7.65 3.96 12.52
C PHE A 259 9.11 4.08 12.10
N ASN A 260 9.49 3.51 10.96
CA ASN A 260 10.83 3.67 10.40
C ASN A 260 11.17 5.15 10.15
N ASP A 261 10.26 5.90 9.53
CA ASP A 261 10.46 7.32 9.23
C ASP A 261 10.69 8.12 10.50
N CYS A 262 9.89 7.91 11.54
CA CYS A 262 10.08 8.53 12.85
C CYS A 262 11.47 8.25 13.46
N LEU A 263 12.07 7.07 13.23
CA LEU A 263 13.44 6.81 13.71
C LEU A 263 14.47 7.79 13.10
N TYR A 264 14.30 8.18 11.84
CA TYR A 264 15.16 9.17 11.16
C TYR A 264 14.85 10.62 11.58
N LEU A 265 13.71 10.87 12.22
CA LEU A 265 13.40 12.17 12.82
C LEU A 265 14.04 12.30 14.22
N PHE A 266 14.31 11.19 14.90
CA PHE A 266 14.95 11.17 16.22
C PHE A 266 16.49 11.10 16.20
N THR A 267 17.09 10.87 15.03
CA THR A 267 18.55 10.95 14.87
C THR A 267 19.05 12.40 14.98
N PRO A 268 20.28 12.64 15.48
CA PRO A 268 20.82 14.00 15.61
C PRO A 268 20.71 14.79 14.30
N TYR A 269 20.13 16.00 14.40
CA TYR A 269 19.96 16.89 13.27
C TYR A 269 21.30 17.58 12.91
N PRO A 270 21.62 17.76 11.62
CA PRO A 270 20.87 17.36 10.43
C PRO A 270 21.26 15.97 9.91
N HIS A 271 20.28 15.05 9.84
CA HIS A 271 20.47 13.80 9.11
C HIS A 271 20.07 14.01 7.63
N PRO A 272 20.88 13.61 6.65
CA PRO A 272 20.62 13.86 5.22
C PRO A 272 19.26 13.34 4.72
N ALA A 273 18.74 12.30 5.36
CA ALA A 273 17.46 11.67 4.98
C ALA A 273 16.21 12.26 5.65
N THR A 274 16.34 13.23 6.57
CA THR A 274 15.18 13.74 7.33
C THR A 274 14.08 14.28 6.42
N ASP A 275 14.42 15.04 5.38
CA ASP A 275 13.46 15.59 4.42
C ASP A 275 12.70 14.49 3.64
N SER A 276 13.40 13.42 3.25
CA SER A 276 12.82 12.28 2.54
C SER A 276 11.84 11.50 3.44
N HIS A 277 12.15 11.35 4.72
CA HIS A 277 11.27 10.69 5.69
C HIS A 277 10.09 11.58 6.11
N LEU A 278 10.27 12.90 6.17
CA LEU A 278 9.15 13.85 6.35
C LEU A 278 8.18 13.81 5.16
N PHE A 279 8.70 13.81 3.93
CA PHE A 279 7.88 13.62 2.73
C PHE A 279 7.03 12.35 2.83
N SER A 280 7.66 11.22 3.18
CA SER A 280 6.96 9.95 3.38
C SER A 280 5.84 10.05 4.43
N LEU A 281 6.13 10.60 5.61
CA LEU A 281 5.15 10.78 6.68
C LEU A 281 3.95 11.62 6.25
N TYR A 282 4.17 12.70 5.49
CA TYR A 282 3.08 13.55 5.02
C TYR A 282 2.10 12.85 4.09
N PHE A 283 2.58 11.89 3.29
CA PHE A 283 1.72 11.05 2.44
C PHE A 283 1.13 9.87 3.22
N LEU A 284 1.83 9.31 4.20
CA LEU A 284 1.38 8.13 4.94
C LEU A 284 0.35 8.45 6.02
N LEU A 285 0.49 9.54 6.78
CA LEU A 285 -0.43 9.84 7.88
C LEU A 285 -1.88 9.99 7.39
N PRO A 286 -2.19 10.78 6.34
CA PRO A 286 -3.55 10.87 5.83
C PRO A 286 -4.05 9.55 5.25
N TRP A 287 -3.14 8.75 4.66
CA TRP A 287 -3.46 7.44 4.10
C TRP A 287 -3.84 6.45 5.20
N ILE A 288 -3.11 6.44 6.33
CA ILE A 288 -3.41 5.66 7.53
C ILE A 288 -4.80 6.06 8.06
N GLY A 289 -5.09 7.36 8.11
CA GLY A 289 -6.39 7.88 8.52
C GLY A 289 -7.55 7.32 7.69
N VAL A 290 -7.50 7.45 6.36
CA VAL A 290 -8.59 6.95 5.50
C VAL A 290 -8.66 5.42 5.47
N SER A 291 -7.52 4.72 5.56
CA SER A 291 -7.47 3.26 5.56
C SER A 291 -7.98 2.67 6.87
N ALA A 292 -7.72 3.31 8.01
CA ALA A 292 -8.30 2.91 9.29
C ALA A 292 -9.82 3.05 9.30
N ALA A 293 -10.37 4.10 8.68
CA ALA A 293 -11.81 4.27 8.50
C ALA A 293 -12.41 3.18 7.59
N LEU A 294 -11.74 2.87 6.48
CA LEU A 294 -12.16 1.79 5.59
C LEU A 294 -12.10 0.42 6.28
N LEU A 295 -11.04 0.13 7.03
CA LEU A 295 -10.87 -1.10 7.79
C LEU A 295 -12.02 -1.29 8.77
N TYR A 296 -12.45 -0.24 9.45
CA TYR A 296 -13.57 -0.33 10.39
C TYR A 296 -14.86 -0.87 9.73
N HIS A 297 -15.12 -0.52 8.47
CA HIS A 297 -16.28 -1.01 7.73
C HIS A 297 -16.03 -2.34 6.99
N ASN A 298 -14.79 -2.60 6.60
CA ASN A 298 -14.39 -3.79 5.85
C ASN A 298 -13.98 -4.97 6.75
N TRP A 299 -13.65 -4.73 8.02
CA TRP A 299 -13.28 -5.77 8.96
C TRP A 299 -14.41 -6.78 9.16
N TYR A 300 -14.05 -8.02 9.49
CA TYR A 300 -15.00 -9.09 9.68
C TYR A 300 -16.04 -8.76 10.78
N PRO A 301 -17.35 -8.97 10.52
CA PRO A 301 -17.95 -9.28 9.22
C PRO A 301 -18.05 -8.03 8.33
N ALA A 302 -17.47 -8.10 7.11
CA ALA A 302 -17.41 -6.94 6.21
C ALA A 302 -18.80 -6.38 5.88
N LYS A 303 -18.91 -5.06 5.93
CA LYS A 303 -20.07 -4.28 5.48
C LYS A 303 -19.88 -3.69 4.10
N VAL A 304 -18.63 -3.62 3.64
CA VAL A 304 -18.22 -3.11 2.34
C VAL A 304 -16.99 -3.85 1.82
N PHE A 305 -16.84 -3.93 0.50
CA PHE A 305 -15.62 -4.38 -0.16
C PHE A 305 -14.83 -3.22 -0.73
N VAL A 306 -13.51 -3.39 -0.76
CA VAL A 306 -12.58 -2.33 -1.14
C VAL A 306 -12.41 -2.20 -2.65
N GLY A 307 -12.51 -3.30 -3.39
CA GLY A 307 -12.27 -3.36 -4.83
C GLY A 307 -10.78 -3.34 -5.20
N ASP A 308 -10.49 -3.56 -6.49
CA ASP A 308 -9.14 -3.48 -7.05
C ASP A 308 -8.59 -2.05 -6.91
N THR A 309 -9.48 -1.04 -6.93
CA THR A 309 -9.13 0.37 -6.70
C THR A 309 -8.29 0.57 -5.44
N TYR A 310 -8.68 -0.01 -4.30
CA TYR A 310 -7.93 0.17 -3.06
C TYR A 310 -6.55 -0.49 -3.13
N CYS A 311 -6.48 -1.68 -3.71
CA CYS A 311 -5.22 -2.44 -3.80
C CYS A 311 -4.21 -1.68 -4.66
N TYR A 312 -4.65 -1.18 -5.81
CA TYR A 312 -3.79 -0.42 -6.71
C TYR A 312 -3.36 0.91 -6.11
N PHE A 313 -4.31 1.64 -5.54
CA PHE A 313 -4.04 2.92 -4.90
C PHE A 313 -3.06 2.77 -3.73
N SER A 314 -3.30 1.82 -2.83
CA SER A 314 -2.44 1.60 -1.65
C SER A 314 -1.03 1.14 -2.02
N GLY A 315 -0.92 0.23 -2.98
CA GLY A 315 0.39 -0.19 -3.48
C GLY A 315 1.17 0.96 -4.12
N MET A 316 0.49 1.86 -4.84
CA MET A 316 1.14 3.02 -5.43
C MET A 316 1.56 4.05 -4.37
N VAL A 317 0.79 4.24 -3.29
CA VAL A 317 1.23 5.07 -2.14
C VAL A 317 2.56 4.55 -1.60
N PHE A 318 2.69 3.24 -1.39
CA PHE A 318 3.95 2.65 -0.95
C PHE A 318 5.09 2.82 -1.96
N ALA A 319 4.82 2.63 -3.24
CA ALA A 319 5.82 2.84 -4.29
C ALA A 319 6.29 4.30 -4.34
N VAL A 320 5.36 5.27 -4.27
CA VAL A 320 5.66 6.70 -4.28
C VAL A 320 6.55 7.08 -3.10
N VAL A 321 6.18 6.73 -1.88
CA VAL A 321 6.98 7.08 -0.70
C VAL A 321 8.32 6.33 -0.68
N GLY A 322 8.36 5.07 -1.13
CA GLY A 322 9.60 4.30 -1.21
C GLY A 322 10.58 4.78 -2.26
N ILE A 323 10.09 5.24 -3.42
CA ILE A 323 10.93 5.75 -4.52
C ILE A 323 11.40 7.17 -4.20
N GLN A 324 10.51 8.12 -3.88
CA GLN A 324 10.91 9.49 -3.57
C GLN A 324 11.59 9.62 -2.21
N GLY A 325 11.27 8.74 -1.26
CA GLY A 325 11.94 8.67 0.04
C GLY A 325 13.29 7.96 0.00
N HIS A 326 13.72 7.43 -1.16
CA HIS A 326 14.97 6.69 -1.34
C HIS A 326 15.14 5.46 -0.42
N PHE A 327 14.06 4.88 0.08
CA PHE A 327 14.08 3.69 0.94
C PHE A 327 13.39 2.47 0.32
N SER A 328 13.32 2.38 -1.01
CA SER A 328 12.71 1.26 -1.75
C SER A 328 13.24 -0.12 -1.33
N LYS A 329 14.52 -0.22 -0.92
CA LYS A 329 15.09 -1.45 -0.33
C LYS A 329 14.43 -1.82 1.01
N THR A 330 14.23 -0.85 1.89
CA THR A 330 13.51 -1.04 3.16
C THR A 330 12.05 -1.42 2.90
N LEU A 331 11.39 -0.77 1.94
CA LEU A 331 10.04 -1.14 1.52
C LEU A 331 9.99 -2.61 1.08
N GLY A 332 11.01 -3.08 0.36
CA GLY A 332 11.13 -4.48 -0.03
C GLY A 332 11.13 -5.46 1.15
N LEU A 333 11.82 -5.11 2.25
CA LEU A 333 11.84 -5.89 3.48
C LEU A 333 10.46 -5.92 4.17
N LEU A 334 9.71 -4.82 4.10
CA LEU A 334 8.37 -4.73 4.66
C LEU A 334 7.33 -5.49 3.82
N LEU A 335 7.58 -5.68 2.52
CA LEU A 335 6.73 -6.40 1.60
C LEU A 335 7.07 -7.89 1.46
N VAL A 336 7.89 -8.45 2.35
CA VAL A 336 8.32 -9.87 2.29
C VAL A 336 7.14 -10.84 2.20
N PRO A 337 6.04 -10.70 2.97
CA PRO A 337 4.88 -11.58 2.82
C PRO A 337 4.22 -11.50 1.44
N GLN A 338 4.17 -10.31 0.84
CA GLN A 338 3.65 -10.08 -0.51
C GLN A 338 4.58 -10.66 -1.57
N PHE A 339 5.90 -10.49 -1.43
CA PHE A 339 6.91 -11.16 -2.27
C PHE A 339 6.79 -12.67 -2.21
N PHE A 340 6.65 -13.22 -1.00
CA PHE A 340 6.46 -14.64 -0.82
C PHE A 340 5.16 -15.13 -1.47
N ASN A 341 4.03 -14.45 -1.25
CA ASN A 341 2.75 -14.82 -1.87
C ASN A 341 2.82 -14.76 -3.40
N PHE A 342 3.48 -13.74 -3.96
CA PHE A 342 3.71 -13.61 -5.39
C PHE A 342 4.57 -14.77 -5.91
N ALA A 343 5.76 -14.99 -5.34
CA ALA A 343 6.68 -16.05 -5.73
C ALA A 343 6.03 -17.44 -5.63
N TYR A 344 5.28 -17.67 -4.55
CA TYR A 344 4.53 -18.91 -4.36
C TYR A 344 3.42 -19.06 -5.39
N SER A 345 2.76 -17.98 -5.80
CA SER A 345 1.71 -17.96 -6.84
C SER A 345 2.22 -18.15 -8.27
N VAL A 346 3.51 -17.94 -8.54
CA VAL A 346 4.12 -17.95 -9.90
C VAL A 346 3.71 -19.18 -10.72
N PRO A 347 3.75 -20.43 -10.21
CA PRO A 347 3.37 -21.59 -11.01
C PRO A 347 1.93 -21.54 -11.55
N GLN A 348 1.00 -20.94 -10.79
CA GLN A 348 -0.38 -20.74 -11.25
C GLN A 348 -0.50 -19.54 -12.18
N VAL A 349 0.13 -18.42 -11.85
CA VAL A 349 0.04 -17.16 -12.62
C VAL A 349 0.61 -17.33 -14.04
N PHE A 350 1.71 -18.07 -14.19
CA PHE A 350 2.32 -18.36 -15.49
C PHE A 350 1.72 -19.59 -16.19
N GLY A 351 0.68 -20.21 -15.61
CA GLY A 351 -0.05 -21.32 -16.23
C GLY A 351 0.69 -22.65 -16.26
N LEU A 352 1.77 -22.83 -15.47
CA LEU A 352 2.42 -24.13 -15.28
C LEU A 352 1.50 -25.12 -14.54
N ILE A 353 0.63 -24.58 -13.69
CA ILE A 353 -0.44 -25.28 -12.97
C ILE A 353 -1.77 -24.61 -13.35
N PRO A 354 -2.89 -25.35 -13.49
CA PRO A 354 -4.19 -24.74 -13.72
C PRO A 354 -4.49 -23.68 -12.65
N CYS A 355 -4.81 -22.46 -13.10
CA CYS A 355 -5.16 -21.36 -12.21
C CYS A 355 -6.67 -21.12 -12.26
N PRO A 356 -7.42 -21.38 -11.18
CA PRO A 356 -8.83 -21.01 -11.13
C PRO A 356 -8.97 -19.48 -11.10
N ARG A 357 -10.15 -18.97 -11.51
CA ARG A 357 -10.45 -17.53 -11.46
C ARG A 357 -10.36 -16.98 -10.04
N HIS A 358 -10.86 -17.74 -9.07
CA HIS A 358 -10.84 -17.38 -7.65
C HIS A 358 -9.95 -18.34 -6.88
N ARG A 359 -8.96 -17.81 -6.16
CA ARG A 359 -7.99 -18.57 -5.35
C ARG A 359 -8.18 -18.38 -3.84
N LEU A 360 -9.21 -17.64 -3.43
CA LEU A 360 -9.54 -17.45 -2.01
C LEU A 360 -9.86 -18.79 -1.31
N PRO A 361 -9.69 -18.88 0.02
CA PRO A 361 -10.10 -20.04 0.80
C PRO A 361 -11.56 -20.42 0.58
N LYS A 362 -11.89 -21.71 0.75
CA LYS A 362 -13.26 -22.23 0.58
C LYS A 362 -13.97 -22.25 1.93
N PHE A 363 -15.12 -21.60 2.02
CA PHE A 363 -15.92 -21.63 3.24
C PHE A 363 -16.75 -22.92 3.35
N ASN A 364 -16.72 -23.56 4.52
CA ASN A 364 -17.51 -24.74 4.85
C ASN A 364 -18.67 -24.36 5.76
N ALA A 365 -19.88 -24.37 5.20
CA ALA A 365 -21.11 -23.99 5.89
C ALA A 365 -21.46 -24.87 7.11
N ARG A 366 -20.96 -26.11 7.17
CA ARG A 366 -21.24 -27.02 8.29
C ARG A 366 -20.39 -26.70 9.51
N THR A 367 -19.12 -26.35 9.29
CA THR A 367 -18.17 -26.06 10.37
C THR A 367 -18.10 -24.57 10.69
N GLY A 368 -18.52 -23.69 9.76
CA GLY A 368 -18.35 -22.24 9.88
C GLY A 368 -16.89 -21.80 9.73
N LEU A 369 -16.04 -22.65 9.15
CA LEU A 369 -14.60 -22.41 8.98
C LEU A 369 -14.25 -22.28 7.49
N VAL A 370 -13.17 -21.59 7.20
CA VAL A 370 -12.52 -21.57 5.90
C VAL A 370 -11.45 -22.67 5.82
N GLU A 371 -11.45 -23.38 4.71
CA GLU A 371 -10.56 -24.48 4.38
C GLU A 371 -9.72 -24.13 3.15
N PRO A 372 -8.55 -24.78 2.94
CA PRO A 372 -7.78 -24.56 1.73
C PRO A 372 -8.63 -24.82 0.49
N SER A 373 -8.71 -23.84 -0.42
CA SER A 373 -9.29 -24.08 -1.74
C SER A 373 -8.32 -24.89 -2.59
N VAL A 374 -8.87 -25.68 -3.52
CA VAL A 374 -8.13 -26.67 -4.30
C VAL A 374 -8.29 -26.44 -5.80
N THR A 375 -7.26 -26.83 -6.55
CA THR A 375 -7.27 -26.99 -7.99
C THR A 375 -7.43 -28.49 -8.29
N PRO A 376 -8.51 -28.90 -8.97
CA PRO A 376 -8.69 -30.29 -9.38
C PRO A 376 -7.83 -30.62 -10.60
N TRP A 377 -7.38 -31.86 -10.67
CA TRP A 377 -6.64 -32.44 -11.79
C TRP A 377 -7.51 -33.48 -12.47
N SER A 378 -7.62 -33.41 -13.80
CA SER A 378 -8.30 -34.45 -14.58
C SER A 378 -7.31 -35.54 -15.00
N PRO A 379 -7.79 -36.78 -15.25
CA PRO A 379 -6.94 -37.84 -15.80
C PRO A 379 -6.22 -37.44 -17.08
N ASP A 380 -6.89 -36.65 -17.93
CA ASP A 380 -6.37 -36.20 -19.23
C ASP A 380 -5.40 -35.01 -19.12
N ARG A 381 -5.35 -34.33 -17.96
CA ARG A 381 -4.56 -33.11 -17.76
C ARG A 381 -3.70 -33.22 -16.52
N GLN A 382 -2.87 -34.25 -16.46
CA GLN A 382 -1.87 -34.42 -15.41
C GLN A 382 -0.69 -33.44 -15.59
N PRO A 383 -0.01 -33.06 -14.49
CA PRO A 383 1.13 -32.15 -14.57
C PRO A 383 2.29 -32.80 -15.33
N HIS A 384 3.09 -31.96 -15.99
CA HIS A 384 4.36 -32.40 -16.59
C HIS A 384 5.25 -33.08 -15.54
N PRO A 385 6.04 -34.12 -15.85
CA PRO A 385 6.80 -34.91 -14.86
C PRO A 385 7.66 -34.09 -13.90
N LEU A 386 8.31 -33.03 -14.39
CA LEU A 386 9.11 -32.11 -13.55
C LEU A 386 8.23 -31.32 -12.56
N VAL A 387 7.06 -30.86 -13.01
CA VAL A 387 6.08 -30.17 -12.16
C VAL A 387 5.51 -31.15 -11.14
N ALA A 388 5.18 -32.38 -11.55
CA ALA A 388 4.72 -33.45 -10.67
C ALA A 388 5.71 -33.74 -9.52
N GLN A 389 7.01 -33.88 -9.85
CA GLN A 389 8.06 -34.03 -8.84
C GLN A 389 8.09 -32.84 -7.87
N GLY A 390 8.01 -31.62 -8.40
CA GLY A 390 7.92 -30.40 -7.59
C GLY A 390 6.72 -30.41 -6.65
N LEU A 391 5.53 -30.79 -7.13
CA LEU A 391 4.30 -30.88 -6.33
C LEU A 391 4.44 -31.92 -5.20
N HIS A 392 5.03 -33.08 -5.47
CA HIS A 392 5.29 -34.08 -4.44
C HIS A 392 6.29 -33.59 -3.38
N ILE A 393 7.35 -32.88 -3.79
CA ILE A 393 8.33 -32.30 -2.87
C ILE A 393 7.64 -31.26 -1.97
N LEU A 394 6.86 -30.34 -2.56
CA LEU A 394 6.09 -29.34 -1.81
C LEU A 394 5.10 -30.01 -0.85
N GLY A 395 4.45 -31.09 -1.27
CA GLY A 395 3.57 -31.91 -0.42
C GLY A 395 4.31 -32.51 0.78
N LYS A 396 5.47 -33.13 0.55
CA LYS A 396 6.32 -33.70 1.62
C LYS A 396 6.79 -32.65 2.61
N LEU A 397 7.13 -31.45 2.13
CA LEU A 397 7.54 -30.31 2.95
C LEU A 397 6.35 -29.61 3.65
N ARG A 398 5.12 -30.12 3.50
CA ARG A 398 3.88 -29.50 4.00
C ARG A 398 3.67 -28.07 3.50
N LEU A 399 4.23 -27.74 2.34
CA LEU A 399 4.02 -26.47 1.65
C LEU A 399 2.79 -26.53 0.72
N LEU A 400 2.24 -27.72 0.46
CA LEU A 400 1.09 -27.91 -0.39
C LEU A 400 0.26 -29.09 0.11
N LYS A 401 -1.06 -28.98 0.09
CA LYS A 401 -1.93 -30.16 0.26
C LYS A 401 -2.05 -30.86 -1.08
N VAL A 402 -1.61 -32.11 -1.15
CA VAL A 402 -1.65 -32.95 -2.35
C VAL A 402 -2.49 -34.18 -2.06
N THR A 403 -3.49 -34.43 -2.91
CA THR A 403 -4.33 -35.63 -2.87
C THR A 403 -4.07 -36.43 -4.13
N THR A 404 -3.67 -37.70 -3.98
CA THR A 404 -3.45 -38.64 -5.08
C THR A 404 -4.45 -39.78 -5.04
N ASP A 405 -4.76 -40.36 -6.20
CA ASP A 405 -5.56 -41.58 -6.30
C ASP A 405 -4.73 -42.85 -5.93
N GLU A 406 -5.38 -44.01 -5.92
CA GLU A 406 -4.73 -45.30 -5.68
C GLU A 406 -3.65 -45.66 -6.72
N LYS A 407 -3.68 -45.02 -7.90
CA LYS A 407 -2.73 -45.23 -9.00
C LYS A 407 -1.57 -44.22 -8.96
N GLY A 408 -1.56 -43.31 -7.98
CA GLY A 408 -0.54 -42.27 -7.83
C GLY A 408 -0.75 -41.02 -8.71
N ASN A 409 -1.86 -40.90 -9.41
CA ASN A 409 -2.20 -39.68 -10.18
C ASN A 409 -2.69 -38.58 -9.25
N PHE A 410 -2.48 -37.33 -9.64
CA PHE A 410 -2.99 -36.18 -8.89
C PHE A 410 -4.50 -36.08 -9.07
N VAL A 411 -5.21 -35.90 -7.95
CA VAL A 411 -6.65 -35.64 -7.90
C VAL A 411 -6.89 -34.17 -7.60
N GLU A 412 -6.27 -33.65 -6.54
CA GLU A 412 -6.42 -32.26 -6.13
C GLU A 412 -5.13 -31.73 -5.49
N THR A 413 -4.83 -30.45 -5.73
CA THR A 413 -3.78 -29.72 -5.01
C THR A 413 -4.33 -28.42 -4.46
N SER A 414 -3.95 -28.02 -3.26
CA SER A 414 -4.34 -26.69 -2.73
C SER A 414 -3.87 -25.55 -3.63
N ASN A 415 -4.60 -24.45 -3.67
CA ASN A 415 -4.21 -23.26 -4.44
C ASN A 415 -2.94 -22.61 -3.87
N PHE A 416 -2.12 -22.05 -4.76
CA PHE A 416 -0.84 -21.44 -4.42
C PHE A 416 -1.04 -19.98 -4.00
N THR A 417 -1.38 -19.78 -2.74
CA THR A 417 -1.39 -18.47 -2.08
C THR A 417 -1.08 -18.64 -0.61
N LEU A 418 -0.51 -17.60 0.00
CA LEU A 418 -0.17 -17.55 1.42
C LEU A 418 -1.38 -17.86 2.32
N LEU A 419 -2.60 -17.45 1.94
CA LEU A 419 -3.81 -17.75 2.72
C LEU A 419 -4.08 -19.25 2.80
N ASN A 420 -4.00 -19.95 1.66
CA ASN A 420 -4.21 -21.40 1.61
C ASN A 420 -3.05 -22.15 2.27
N LEU A 421 -1.80 -21.68 2.10
CA LEU A 421 -0.65 -22.26 2.77
C LEU A 421 -0.79 -22.19 4.29
N TRP A 422 -1.24 -21.06 4.81
CA TRP A 422 -1.48 -20.89 6.25
C TRP A 422 -2.51 -21.89 6.78
N LEU A 423 -3.58 -22.12 6.02
CA LEU A 423 -4.60 -23.12 6.34
C LEU A 423 -4.09 -24.57 6.20
N VAL A 424 -3.10 -24.83 5.33
CA VAL A 424 -2.43 -26.14 5.27
C VAL A 424 -1.62 -26.39 6.54
N TRP A 425 -0.95 -25.36 7.09
CA TRP A 425 -0.17 -25.49 8.32
C TRP A 425 -1.02 -25.52 9.59
N ARG A 426 -2.03 -24.66 9.67
CA ARG A 426 -2.85 -24.47 10.89
C ARG A 426 -4.10 -25.34 10.93
N GLY A 427 -4.56 -25.81 9.77
CA GLY A 427 -5.88 -26.42 9.60
C GLY A 427 -6.98 -25.37 9.36
N PRO A 428 -8.25 -25.80 9.30
CA PRO A 428 -9.38 -24.91 9.08
C PRO A 428 -9.54 -23.87 10.19
N LEU A 429 -9.74 -22.61 9.82
CA LEU A 429 -9.86 -21.48 10.75
C LEU A 429 -11.13 -20.68 10.48
N ARG A 430 -11.58 -19.89 11.45
CA ARG A 430 -12.56 -18.83 11.18
C ARG A 430 -11.92 -17.74 10.33
N GLU A 431 -12.71 -17.08 9.49
CA GLU A 431 -12.22 -16.04 8.57
C GLU A 431 -11.51 -14.89 9.29
N ASP A 432 -12.11 -14.35 10.36
CA ASP A 432 -11.51 -13.28 11.18
C ASP A 432 -10.19 -13.70 11.83
N ARG A 433 -10.12 -14.97 12.25
CA ARG A 433 -8.91 -15.52 12.84
C ARG A 433 -7.80 -15.66 11.80
N LEU A 434 -8.12 -16.15 10.60
CA LEU A 434 -7.17 -16.23 9.50
C LEU A 434 -6.64 -14.83 9.14
N ALA A 435 -7.52 -13.85 8.95
CA ALA A 435 -7.13 -12.48 8.65
C ALA A 435 -6.19 -11.92 9.74
N THR A 436 -6.56 -12.09 11.02
CA THR A 436 -5.75 -11.63 12.15
C THR A 436 -4.37 -12.32 12.18
N GLU A 437 -4.30 -13.64 11.99
CA GLU A 437 -3.03 -14.38 12.01
C GLU A 437 -2.09 -13.95 10.86
N ILE A 438 -2.62 -13.70 9.66
CA ILE A 438 -1.83 -13.20 8.53
C ILE A 438 -1.37 -11.75 8.75
N THR A 439 -2.23 -10.90 9.32
CA THR A 439 -1.86 -9.53 9.68
C THR A 439 -0.79 -9.49 10.78
N LEU A 440 -0.84 -10.41 11.74
CA LEU A 440 0.22 -10.58 12.73
C LEU A 440 1.53 -11.09 12.09
N LEU A 441 1.45 -12.05 11.16
CA LEU A 441 2.62 -12.48 10.38
C LEU A 441 3.26 -11.27 9.67
N GLN A 442 2.46 -10.42 9.02
CA GLN A 442 2.93 -9.20 8.38
C GLN A 442 3.65 -8.27 9.36
N LEU A 443 3.09 -8.08 10.56
CA LEU A 443 3.69 -7.25 11.60
C LEU A 443 5.03 -7.81 12.07
N PHE A 444 5.09 -9.11 12.40
CA PHE A 444 6.32 -9.73 12.90
C PHE A 444 7.43 -9.76 11.85
N VAL A 445 7.11 -10.15 10.62
CA VAL A 445 8.07 -10.15 9.50
C VAL A 445 8.56 -8.73 9.22
N GLY A 446 7.66 -7.75 9.24
CA GLY A 446 8.02 -6.35 9.02
C GLY A 446 8.89 -5.75 10.13
N LEU A 447 8.57 -6.01 11.40
CA LEU A 447 9.42 -5.63 12.54
C LEU A 447 10.80 -6.30 12.47
N PHE A 448 10.85 -7.57 12.09
CA PHE A 448 12.11 -8.27 11.85
C PHE A 448 12.89 -7.64 10.69
N GLY A 449 12.21 -7.25 9.60
CA GLY A 449 12.82 -6.51 8.48
C GLY A 449 13.43 -5.18 8.91
N LEU A 450 12.75 -4.42 9.77
CA LEU A 450 13.29 -3.19 10.34
C LEU A 450 14.46 -3.46 11.29
N PHE A 451 14.40 -4.52 12.10
CA PHE A 451 15.54 -4.95 12.91
C PHE A 451 16.75 -5.28 12.03
N VAL A 452 16.56 -6.03 10.94
CA VAL A 452 17.62 -6.30 9.94
C VAL A 452 18.17 -4.98 9.39
N ARG A 453 17.29 -4.03 9.03
CA ARG A 453 17.68 -2.73 8.46
C ARG A 453 18.49 -1.84 9.40
N HIS A 454 18.19 -1.86 10.71
CA HIS A 454 18.78 -0.93 11.69
C HIS A 454 19.82 -1.57 12.63
N LYS A 455 20.01 -2.89 12.58
CA LYS A 455 20.98 -3.61 13.43
C LYS A 455 21.87 -4.56 12.67
N LEU A 456 21.42 -5.07 11.52
CA LEU A 456 22.17 -6.04 10.73
C LEU A 456 22.63 -5.46 9.38
N ALA A 457 22.42 -4.16 9.13
CA ALA A 457 22.85 -3.51 7.90
C ALA A 457 24.37 -3.66 7.69
N LEU A 458 25.16 -3.59 8.76
CA LEU A 458 26.61 -3.74 8.74
C LEU A 458 27.10 -5.15 8.31
N LEU A 459 26.23 -6.17 8.31
CA LEU A 459 26.57 -7.49 7.75
C LEU A 459 26.63 -7.48 6.22
N VAL A 460 25.95 -6.52 5.60
CA VAL A 460 25.72 -6.45 4.15
C VAL A 460 26.33 -5.19 3.55
N PHE A 461 26.38 -4.09 4.29
CA PHE A 461 26.89 -2.78 3.86
C PHE A 461 27.98 -2.26 4.81
N LYS A 462 28.85 -1.37 4.33
CA LYS A 462 29.96 -0.82 5.14
C LYS A 462 29.49 0.17 6.21
N GLU A 463 28.38 0.85 5.97
CA GLU A 463 27.84 1.88 6.84
C GLU A 463 26.41 1.54 7.27
N ASP A 464 26.07 1.88 8.51
CA ASP A 464 24.71 1.84 9.02
C ASP A 464 24.10 3.24 8.98
N ASN A 465 22.78 3.31 8.94
CA ASN A 465 22.02 4.56 8.85
C ASN A 465 22.13 5.42 10.12
N TRP A 466 22.73 4.90 11.19
CA TRP A 466 22.93 5.63 12.45
C TRP A 466 24.24 6.41 12.48
N GLY A 467 25.04 6.36 11.42
CA GLY A 467 26.19 7.25 11.25
C GLY A 467 27.22 7.18 12.37
N THR A 468 27.32 6.07 13.12
CA THR A 468 28.45 5.91 14.03
C THR A 468 29.66 5.53 13.20
N THR A 469 30.34 6.54 12.66
CA THR A 469 31.78 6.52 12.53
C THR A 469 32.33 6.22 13.92
N ALA A 470 32.61 4.94 14.19
CA ALA A 470 33.52 4.58 15.26
C ALA A 470 34.88 5.17 14.87
N TYR A 471 35.22 6.30 15.48
CA TYR A 471 36.55 6.87 15.47
C TYR A 471 37.53 5.94 16.18
#